data_AF-A0A965L777-F1
#
_entry.id   AF-A0A965L777-F1
#
_cell.length_a   1.000
_cell.length_b   1.000
_cell.length_c   1.000
_cell.angle_alpha   90.00
_cell.angle_beta   90.00
_cell.angle_gamma   90.00
#
_symmetry.space_group_name_H-M   'P 1'
#
loop_
_entity.id
_entity.type
_entity.pdbx_description
1 polymer ?
#
loop_
_entity_poly.entity_id
_entity_poly.type
_entity_poly.pdbx_seq_one_letter_code
_entity_poly.pdbx_strand_id
1 'polypeptide(L)'
;MRGQRHLVYCRCVLPQFKSLPDPPKHQFVVFSVIDDDDNAVPKYAQCNNCGLVHKVVDICKSEILSKKESIASIISIDDIKTSLPPNLVDILERHNVEIATWEQAQHILENKEWGSFVTLTGEEEDGMRHGKYVRMMSESFFKIETFSRDSVVVLDEVKKDE
;
A
#
# COMPACT_ATOMS: atom_id res chain seq x y z
N MET A 1 2.74 18.19 -4.11
CA MET A 1 2.97 16.90 -3.41
C MET A 1 2.20 15.78 -4.11
N ARG A 2 2.82 14.61 -4.29
CA ARG A 2 2.22 13.44 -4.97
C ARG A 2 2.22 12.21 -4.06
N GLY A 3 1.18 11.39 -4.14
CA GLY A 3 1.08 10.13 -3.40
C GLY A 3 1.53 8.91 -4.21
N GLN A 4 2.29 7.99 -3.62
CA GLN A 4 2.74 6.77 -4.27
C GLN A 4 2.69 5.55 -3.33
N ARG A 5 1.97 4.51 -3.75
CA ARG A 5 2.09 3.18 -3.12
C ARG A 5 3.29 2.43 -3.69
N HIS A 6 4.05 1.77 -2.83
CA HIS A 6 5.21 0.98 -3.21
C HIS A 6 5.49 -0.12 -2.19
N LEU A 7 6.42 -1.02 -2.52
CA LEU A 7 6.78 -2.16 -1.69
C LEU A 7 8.05 -1.88 -0.90
N VAL A 8 8.04 -2.24 0.39
CA VAL A 8 9.25 -2.25 1.22
C VAL A 8 9.50 -3.64 1.78
N TYR A 9 10.78 -3.97 1.95
CA TYR A 9 11.22 -5.28 2.42
C TYR A 9 11.38 -5.32 3.94
N CYS A 10 10.83 -6.36 4.55
CA CYS A 10 11.11 -6.76 5.92
C CYS A 10 12.08 -7.94 5.97
N ARG A 11 12.79 -8.09 7.09
CA ARG A 11 13.65 -9.24 7.33
C ARG A 11 12.90 -10.50 7.76
N CYS A 12 11.60 -10.39 8.03
CA CYS A 12 10.79 -11.55 8.41
C CYS A 12 10.49 -12.41 7.19
N VAL A 13 10.22 -13.68 7.46
CA VAL A 13 9.87 -14.69 6.47
C VAL A 13 8.46 -15.16 6.79
N LEU A 14 7.58 -15.20 5.78
CA LEU A 14 6.23 -15.70 5.97
C LEU A 14 6.24 -17.20 6.32
N PRO A 15 5.36 -17.69 7.22
CA PRO A 15 5.39 -19.06 7.69
C PRO A 15 5.44 -20.12 6.58
N GLN A 16 4.72 -19.91 5.48
CA GLN A 16 4.66 -20.81 4.32
C GLN A 16 5.98 -20.97 3.57
N PHE A 17 6.92 -20.04 3.74
CA PHE A 17 8.21 -20.06 3.04
C PHE A 17 9.36 -20.57 3.92
N LYS A 18 9.14 -20.82 5.22
CA LYS A 18 10.20 -21.19 6.17
C LYS A 18 10.95 -22.48 5.83
N SER A 19 10.32 -23.39 5.07
CA SER A 19 10.92 -24.66 4.65
C SER A 19 11.78 -24.56 3.39
N LEU A 20 11.78 -23.40 2.71
CA LEU A 20 12.61 -23.20 1.53
C LEU A 20 14.08 -23.03 1.92
N PRO A 21 15.02 -23.55 1.10
CA PRO A 21 16.45 -23.41 1.35
C PRO A 21 16.93 -21.95 1.29
N ASP A 22 16.27 -21.12 0.50
CA ASP A 22 16.47 -19.66 0.44
C ASP A 22 15.09 -18.97 0.45
N PRO A 23 14.53 -18.68 1.63
CA PRO A 23 13.18 -18.15 1.72
C PRO A 23 13.12 -16.67 1.32
N PRO A 24 12.15 -16.26 0.48
CA PRO A 24 11.99 -14.86 0.15
C PRO A 24 11.67 -14.02 1.39
N LYS A 25 12.26 -12.83 1.43
CA LYS A 25 11.95 -11.82 2.45
C LYS A 25 10.53 -11.32 2.25
N HIS A 26 9.82 -11.11 3.36
CA HIS A 26 8.49 -10.52 3.32
C HIS A 26 8.55 -9.11 2.76
N GLN A 27 7.59 -8.77 1.90
CA GLN A 27 7.38 -7.43 1.36
C GLN A 27 5.94 -7.01 1.65
N PHE A 28 5.75 -5.73 1.94
CA PHE A 28 4.43 -5.18 2.22
C PHE A 28 4.29 -3.79 1.60
N VAL A 29 3.04 -3.42 1.30
CA VAL A 29 2.73 -2.15 0.65
C VAL A 29 2.73 -1.03 1.68
N VAL A 30 3.35 0.09 1.32
CA VAL A 30 3.30 1.36 2.06
C VAL A 30 2.90 2.49 1.11
N PHE A 31 2.34 3.56 1.66
CA PHE A 31 2.05 4.79 0.92
C PHE A 31 3.04 5.90 1.28
N SER A 32 3.74 6.48 0.31
CA SER A 32 4.62 7.63 0.54
C SER A 32 4.04 8.89 -0.10
N VAL A 33 4.18 10.01 0.61
CA VAL A 33 4.00 11.34 0.04
C VAL A 33 5.35 11.82 -0.44
N ILE A 34 5.37 12.40 -1.64
CA ILE A 34 6.57 12.93 -2.27
C ILE A 34 6.36 14.43 -2.42
N ASP A 35 7.32 15.21 -1.93
CA ASP A 35 7.26 16.66 -1.93
C ASP A 35 7.54 17.26 -3.31
N ASP A 36 7.52 18.58 -3.39
CA ASP A 36 7.70 19.30 -4.66
C ASP A 36 9.16 19.27 -5.16
N ASP A 37 10.10 18.89 -4.30
CA ASP A 37 11.51 18.67 -4.61
C ASP A 37 11.81 17.21 -5.00
N ASP A 38 10.76 16.42 -5.24
CA ASP A 38 10.77 14.98 -5.57
C ASP A 38 11.39 14.08 -4.48
N ASN A 39 11.38 14.53 -3.22
CA ASN A 39 11.84 13.73 -2.09
C ASN A 39 10.66 13.04 -1.39
N ALA A 40 10.85 11.76 -1.03
CA ALA A 40 9.87 11.07 -0.20
C ALA A 40 9.91 11.63 1.23
N VAL A 41 8.75 12.08 1.72
CA VAL A 41 8.60 12.53 3.11
C VAL A 41 8.77 11.32 4.04
N PRO A 42 9.78 11.31 4.95
CA PRO A 42 10.03 10.16 5.78
C PRO A 42 8.88 9.86 6.72
N LYS A 43 8.52 8.58 6.84
CA LYS A 43 7.46 8.14 7.75
C LYS A 43 7.79 6.81 8.42
N TYR A 44 7.04 6.46 9.45
CA TYR A 44 7.10 5.15 10.07
C TYR A 44 5.96 4.28 9.56
N ALA A 45 6.26 3.02 9.25
CA ALA A 45 5.30 2.00 8.88
C ALA A 45 5.58 0.73 9.67
N GLN A 46 4.53 -0.01 10.03
CA GLN A 46 4.68 -1.27 10.74
C GLN A 46 4.47 -2.44 9.78
N CYS A 47 5.36 -3.43 9.85
CA CYS A 47 5.23 -4.65 9.08
C CYS A 47 3.96 -5.41 9.49
N ASN A 48 3.07 -5.67 8.52
CA ASN A 48 1.80 -6.39 8.71
C ASN A 48 1.96 -7.90 9.04
N ASN A 49 3.19 -8.43 9.03
CA ASN A 49 3.45 -9.83 9.40
C ASN A 49 4.12 -9.98 10.78
N CYS A 50 5.17 -9.21 11.08
CA CYS A 50 5.97 -9.40 12.30
C CYS A 50 6.00 -8.20 13.25
N GLY A 51 5.28 -7.11 12.93
CA GLY A 51 5.19 -5.93 13.80
C GLY A 51 6.45 -5.06 13.87
N LEU A 52 7.54 -5.40 13.17
CA LEU A 52 8.74 -4.57 13.13
C LEU A 52 8.42 -3.20 12.53
N VAL A 53 9.02 -2.16 13.09
CA VAL A 53 8.86 -0.79 12.63
C VAL A 53 9.91 -0.46 11.58
N HIS A 54 9.45 0.05 10.45
CA HIS A 54 10.22 0.53 9.33
C HIS A 54 10.16 2.04 9.28
N LYS A 55 11.30 2.70 9.15
CA LYS A 55 11.37 4.09 8.71
C LYS A 55 11.47 4.09 7.18
N VAL A 56 10.39 4.45 6.50
CA VAL A 56 10.38 4.64 5.05
C VAL A 56 11.07 5.96 4.77
N VAL A 57 12.16 5.92 4.01
CA VAL A 57 13.04 7.08 3.74
C VAL A 57 13.01 7.50 2.28
N ASP A 58 12.60 6.60 1.37
CA ASP A 58 12.53 6.81 -0.07
C ASP A 58 11.61 5.75 -0.71
N ILE A 59 11.30 5.90 -2.00
CA ILE A 59 10.50 4.93 -2.75
C ILE A 59 11.21 3.59 -2.81
N CYS A 60 10.48 2.55 -2.43
CA CYS A 60 10.96 1.17 -2.25
C CYS A 60 12.12 1.01 -1.23
N LYS A 61 12.40 2.00 -0.38
CA LYS A 61 13.50 1.94 0.60
C LYS A 61 13.03 2.23 2.02
N SER A 62 13.46 1.39 2.95
CA SER A 62 13.18 1.57 4.38
C SER A 62 14.31 1.06 5.26
N GLU A 63 14.39 1.59 6.48
CA GLU A 63 15.32 1.20 7.52
C GLU A 63 14.58 0.55 8.69
N ILE A 64 15.02 -0.63 9.13
CA ILE A 64 14.40 -1.34 10.25
C ILE A 64 14.88 -0.76 11.58
N LEU A 65 13.96 -0.27 12.39
CA LEU A 65 14.26 0.25 13.72
C LEU A 65 14.33 -0.88 14.74
N SER A 66 15.53 -1.44 14.95
CA SER A 66 15.73 -2.61 15.81
C SER A 66 15.61 -2.36 17.32
N LYS A 67 15.44 -1.09 17.76
CA LYS A 67 15.39 -0.70 19.19
C LYS A 67 14.01 -0.21 19.65
N LYS A 68 13.00 -0.22 18.78
CA LYS A 68 11.63 0.21 19.11
C LYS A 68 10.65 -0.86 18.64
N GLU A 69 10.09 -1.61 19.58
CA GLU A 69 9.07 -2.63 19.29
C GLU A 69 7.71 -2.01 18.97
N SER A 70 7.46 -0.80 19.46
CA SER A 70 6.28 0.00 19.12
C SER A 70 6.62 1.48 19.09
N ILE A 71 5.97 2.22 18.18
CA ILE A 71 6.04 3.67 18.11
C ILE A 71 4.60 4.17 18.12
N ALA A 72 4.19 4.82 19.22
CA ALA A 72 2.84 5.35 19.37
C ALA A 72 2.49 6.45 18.36
N SER A 73 3.49 7.04 17.68
CA SER A 73 3.30 8.01 16.61
C SER A 73 3.05 7.40 15.23
N ILE A 74 2.96 6.06 15.11
CA ILE A 74 2.52 5.44 13.87
C ILE A 74 1.00 5.63 13.78
N ILE A 75 0.55 6.24 12.70
CA ILE A 75 -0.87 6.46 12.45
C ILE A 75 -1.57 5.10 12.35
N SER A 76 -2.68 4.93 13.06
CA SER A 76 -3.52 3.73 12.97
C SER A 76 -4.64 3.94 11.96
N ILE A 77 -5.26 2.82 11.54
CA ILE A 77 -6.47 2.87 10.71
C ILE A 77 -7.58 3.66 11.42
N ASP A 78 -7.72 3.50 12.74
CA ASP A 78 -8.76 4.21 13.50
C ASP A 78 -8.49 5.72 13.56
N ASP A 79 -7.23 6.15 13.64
CA ASP A 79 -6.88 7.57 13.53
C ASP A 79 -7.30 8.13 12.17
N ILE A 80 -7.03 7.41 11.08
CA ILE A 80 -7.41 7.83 9.72
C ILE A 80 -8.92 7.94 9.59
N LYS A 81 -9.69 6.96 10.11
CA LYS A 81 -11.16 6.97 10.04
C LYS A 81 -11.79 8.24 10.56
N THR A 82 -11.23 8.83 11.62
CA THR A 82 -11.75 10.08 12.21
C THR A 82 -11.71 11.27 11.23
N SER A 83 -10.85 11.21 10.22
CA SER A 83 -10.67 12.26 9.21
C SER A 83 -11.44 12.01 7.91
N LEU A 84 -12.01 10.81 7.73
CA LEU A 84 -12.66 10.40 6.48
C LEU A 84 -14.19 10.50 6.56
N PRO A 85 -14.86 10.79 5.42
CA PRO A 85 -16.32 10.71 5.32
C PRO A 85 -16.85 9.31 5.69
N PRO A 86 -17.95 9.20 6.46
CA PRO A 86 -18.46 7.91 6.95
C PRO A 86 -18.76 6.89 5.84
N ASN A 87 -19.27 7.36 4.70
CA ASN A 87 -19.53 6.51 3.54
C ASN A 87 -18.25 5.93 2.92
N LEU A 88 -17.13 6.67 2.94
CA LEU A 88 -15.85 6.13 2.48
C LEU A 88 -15.29 5.14 3.50
N VAL A 89 -15.39 5.44 4.81
CA VAL A 89 -15.00 4.53 5.89
C VAL A 89 -15.71 3.18 5.73
N ASP A 90 -17.04 3.20 5.59
CA ASP A 90 -17.85 2.00 5.37
C ASP A 90 -17.38 1.17 4.17
N ILE A 91 -17.02 1.83 3.06
CA ILE A 91 -16.53 1.14 1.86
C ILE A 91 -15.20 0.45 2.15
N LEU A 92 -14.24 1.17 2.72
CA LEU A 92 -12.89 0.66 2.97
C LEU A 92 -12.91 -0.48 4.02
N GLU A 93 -13.73 -0.38 5.07
CA GLU A 93 -13.88 -1.42 6.09
C GLU A 93 -14.50 -2.71 5.52
N ARG A 94 -15.58 -2.61 4.73
CA ARG A 94 -16.22 -3.78 4.12
C ARG A 94 -15.29 -4.57 3.21
N HIS A 95 -14.27 -3.90 2.66
CA HIS A 95 -13.27 -4.51 1.80
C HIS A 95 -12.00 -4.93 2.54
N ASN A 96 -11.90 -4.71 3.86
CA ASN A 96 -10.75 -5.08 4.70
C ASN A 96 -9.40 -4.64 4.09
N VAL A 97 -9.33 -3.41 3.59
CA VAL A 97 -8.14 -2.91 2.88
C VAL A 97 -6.99 -2.60 3.84
N GLU A 98 -5.76 -2.73 3.34
CA GLU A 98 -4.54 -2.44 4.12
C GLU A 98 -4.37 -0.96 4.44
N ILE A 99 -3.59 -0.65 5.49
CA ILE A 99 -3.32 0.72 5.94
C ILE A 99 -2.82 1.65 4.82
N ALA A 100 -2.00 1.15 3.89
CA ALA A 100 -1.52 1.95 2.77
C ALA A 100 -2.65 2.46 1.86
N THR A 101 -3.76 1.71 1.76
CA THR A 101 -4.96 2.10 1.01
C THR A 101 -5.75 3.17 1.76
N TRP A 102 -5.81 3.07 3.10
CA TRP A 102 -6.40 4.11 3.95
C TRP A 102 -5.65 5.44 3.85
N GLU A 103 -4.31 5.38 3.93
CA GLU A 103 -3.44 6.55 3.77
C GLU A 103 -3.60 7.20 2.39
N GLN A 104 -3.66 6.38 1.33
CA GLN A 104 -3.90 6.88 -0.02
C GLN A 104 -5.28 7.57 -0.12
N ALA A 105 -6.31 7.00 0.50
CA ALA A 105 -7.65 7.56 0.47
C ALA A 105 -7.74 8.91 1.19
N GLN A 106 -7.10 9.02 2.36
CA GLN A 106 -6.95 10.27 3.08
C GLN A 106 -6.23 11.32 2.23
N HIS A 107 -5.11 10.95 1.62
CA HIS A 107 -4.34 11.85 0.77
C HIS A 107 -5.15 12.40 -0.41
N ILE A 108 -5.92 11.55 -1.09
CA ILE A 108 -6.77 11.97 -2.23
C ILE A 108 -7.79 13.02 -1.77
N LEU A 109 -8.42 12.81 -0.61
CA LEU A 109 -9.42 13.75 -0.07
C LEU A 109 -8.79 15.07 0.36
N GLU A 110 -7.69 15.02 1.11
CA GLU A 110 -6.99 16.21 1.62
C GLU A 110 -6.47 17.09 0.48
N ASN A 111 -5.97 16.47 -0.59
CA ASN A 111 -5.41 17.16 -1.75
C ASN A 111 -6.44 17.40 -2.86
N LYS A 112 -7.70 17.01 -2.65
CA LYS A 112 -8.82 17.19 -3.60
C LYS A 112 -8.50 16.62 -4.99
N GLU A 113 -7.84 15.47 -5.03
CA GLU A 113 -7.48 14.78 -6.28
C GLU A 113 -8.70 14.06 -6.89
N TRP A 114 -9.73 14.81 -7.24
CA TRP A 114 -10.97 14.25 -7.76
C TRP A 114 -10.73 13.48 -9.07
N GLY A 115 -11.40 12.34 -9.19
CA GLY A 115 -11.21 11.38 -10.27
C GLY A 115 -10.16 10.31 -9.95
N SER A 116 -9.31 10.51 -8.94
CA SER A 116 -8.42 9.48 -8.39
C SER A 116 -9.22 8.36 -7.72
N PHE A 117 -8.56 7.20 -7.59
CA PHE A 117 -9.18 5.99 -7.05
C PHE A 117 -8.23 5.22 -6.17
N VAL A 118 -8.80 4.41 -5.28
CA VAL A 118 -8.06 3.39 -4.52
C VAL A 118 -8.60 2.01 -4.85
N THR A 119 -7.70 1.04 -5.02
CA THR A 119 -8.07 -0.36 -5.29
C THR A 119 -8.61 -1.00 -4.02
N LEU A 120 -9.81 -1.59 -4.11
CA LEU A 120 -10.48 -2.27 -3.02
C LEU A 120 -10.15 -3.77 -3.00
N THR A 121 -10.19 -4.39 -4.17
CA THR A 121 -9.80 -5.80 -4.36
C THR A 121 -9.28 -5.99 -5.78
N GLY A 122 -8.42 -6.98 -5.95
CA GLY A 122 -7.94 -7.42 -7.24
C GLY A 122 -7.60 -8.90 -7.19
N GLU A 123 -8.07 -9.64 -8.19
CA GLU A 123 -7.88 -11.07 -8.36
C GLU A 123 -7.32 -11.31 -9.76
N GLU A 124 -6.49 -12.32 -9.89
CA GLU A 124 -5.93 -12.75 -11.18
C GLU A 124 -6.50 -14.12 -11.51
N GLU A 125 -7.17 -14.21 -12.66
CA GLU A 125 -7.78 -15.43 -13.17
C GLU A 125 -7.50 -15.50 -14.68
N ASP A 126 -6.95 -16.63 -15.15
CA ASP A 126 -6.67 -16.87 -16.58
C ASP A 126 -5.85 -15.78 -17.30
N GLY A 127 -4.86 -15.19 -16.61
CA GLY A 127 -4.01 -14.12 -17.17
C GLY A 127 -4.74 -12.78 -17.31
N MET A 128 -5.88 -12.65 -16.64
CA MET A 128 -6.70 -11.44 -16.61
C MET A 128 -6.88 -10.99 -15.16
N ARG A 129 -6.57 -9.72 -14.91
CA ARG A 129 -6.75 -9.09 -13.62
C ARG A 129 -8.12 -8.44 -13.54
N HIS A 130 -8.94 -8.96 -12.65
CA HIS A 130 -10.26 -8.43 -12.32
C HIS A 130 -10.22 -7.75 -10.95
N GLY A 131 -11.09 -6.78 -10.73
CA GLY A 131 -11.16 -6.18 -9.40
C GLY A 131 -12.14 -5.04 -9.27
N LYS A 132 -12.09 -4.40 -8.11
CA LYS A 132 -12.89 -3.23 -7.77
C LYS A 132 -12.00 -2.10 -7.29
N TYR A 133 -12.38 -0.89 -7.63
CA TYR A 133 -11.83 0.31 -7.01
C TYR A 133 -12.96 1.24 -6.61
N VAL A 134 -12.70 2.12 -5.65
CA VAL A 134 -13.57 3.27 -5.37
C VAL A 134 -12.90 4.52 -5.93
N ARG A 135 -13.63 5.23 -6.78
CA ARG A 135 -13.25 6.52 -7.35
C ARG A 135 -13.86 7.64 -6.53
N MET A 136 -13.05 8.64 -6.18
CA MET A 136 -13.47 9.80 -5.40
C MET A 136 -13.81 10.92 -6.36
N MET A 137 -15.10 11.26 -6.45
CA MET A 137 -15.59 12.28 -7.39
C MET A 137 -15.74 13.65 -6.71
N SER A 138 -15.96 13.66 -5.40
CA SER A 138 -15.99 14.83 -4.54
C SER A 138 -15.77 14.41 -3.08
N GLU A 139 -15.87 15.36 -2.15
CA GLU A 139 -15.77 15.14 -0.69
C GLU A 139 -16.82 14.14 -0.16
N SER A 140 -17.95 13.96 -0.85
CA SER A 140 -19.05 13.10 -0.40
C SER A 140 -19.56 12.10 -1.43
N PHE A 141 -19.08 12.18 -2.68
CA PHE A 141 -19.52 11.32 -3.77
C PHE A 141 -18.42 10.33 -4.18
N PHE A 142 -18.68 9.05 -3.91
CA PHE A 142 -17.77 7.95 -4.20
C PHE A 142 -18.45 6.94 -5.13
N LYS A 143 -17.73 6.50 -6.17
CA LYS A 143 -18.23 5.54 -7.14
C LYS A 143 -17.41 4.27 -7.08
N ILE A 144 -18.05 3.15 -6.77
CA ILE A 144 -17.42 1.83 -6.89
C ILE A 144 -17.54 1.37 -8.34
N GLU A 145 -16.41 1.02 -8.94
CA GLU A 145 -16.33 0.54 -10.32
C GLU A 145 -15.54 -0.76 -10.36
N THR A 146 -15.89 -1.62 -11.32
CA THR A 146 -15.14 -2.84 -11.61
C THR A 146 -14.12 -2.58 -12.72
N PHE A 147 -13.06 -3.39 -12.75
CA PHE A 147 -12.12 -3.41 -13.87
C PHE A 147 -11.73 -4.84 -14.22
N SER A 148 -11.25 -4.95 -15.45
CA SER A 148 -10.85 -6.17 -16.14
C SER A 148 -9.72 -5.78 -17.10
N ARG A 149 -8.51 -6.31 -16.92
CA ARG A 149 -7.32 -5.97 -17.73
C ARG A 149 -6.41 -7.16 -17.89
N ASP A 150 -5.71 -7.28 -19.01
CA ASP A 150 -4.72 -8.34 -19.20
C ASP A 150 -3.54 -8.21 -18.23
N SER A 151 -3.07 -9.34 -17.69
CA SER A 151 -1.86 -9.42 -16.88
C SER A 151 -0.64 -9.17 -17.76
N VAL A 152 0.09 -8.06 -17.58
CA VAL A 152 1.39 -7.87 -18.22
C VAL A 152 2.43 -8.69 -17.45
N VAL A 153 2.74 -9.89 -17.93
CA VAL A 153 3.88 -10.67 -17.45
C VAL A 153 5.14 -10.10 -18.10
N VAL A 154 5.93 -9.33 -17.35
CA VAL A 154 7.30 -8.99 -17.77
C VAL A 154 8.14 -10.25 -17.56
N LEU A 155 8.35 -11.01 -18.63
CA LEU A 155 9.37 -12.06 -18.65
C LEU A 155 10.72 -11.36 -18.69
N ASP A 156 11.39 -11.23 -17.55
CA ASP A 156 12.81 -10.91 -17.52
C ASP A 156 13.56 -12.10 -18.14
N GLU A 157 13.91 -11.99 -19.41
CA GLU A 157 14.84 -12.91 -20.08
C GLU A 157 16.21 -12.79 -19.38
N VAL A 158 16.49 -13.71 -18.48
CA VAL A 158 17.84 -13.91 -17.92
C VAL A 158 18.76 -14.30 -19.07
N LYS A 159 19.48 -13.32 -19.63
CA LYS A 159 20.65 -13.59 -20.45
C LYS A 159 21.68 -14.32 -19.60
N LYS A 160 21.83 -15.63 -19.84
CA LYS A 160 23.02 -16.38 -19.47
C LYS A 160 24.12 -15.92 -20.41
N ASP A 161 25.01 -15.08 -19.93
CA ASP A 161 26.30 -14.89 -20.57
C ASP A 161 27.20 -16.09 -20.19
N GLU A 162 27.71 -16.75 -21.24
CA GLU A 162 28.70 -17.84 -21.24
C GLU A 162 30.06 -17.44 -20.65
#